data_AF-A0A1H4VMY2-F1
#
_entry.id   AF-A0A1H4VMY2-F1
#
_cell.length_a   1.000
_cell.length_b   1.000
_cell.length_c   1.000
_cell.angle_alpha   90.00
_cell.angle_beta   90.00
_cell.angle_gamma   90.00
#
_symmetry.space_group_name_H-M   'P 1'
#
loop_
_entity.id
_entity.type
_entity.pdbx_description
1 polymer ?
#
loop_
_entity_poly.entity_id
_entity_poly.type
_entity_poly.pdbx_seq_one_letter_code
_entity_poly.pdbx_strand_id
1 'polypeptide(L)'
;MSFGDGGPSWGPAGPAGPGNSGTPDWEAMAEASASRARRRKWLMIGGGALATAAVAALVATAVIRANGHDPGATAGKHAGELPTANDLPSETSAPEPSFSSVAPPPPPDPRDYIADARKDRLPVGVEAFFPGDKLVSRGHTYARGATHRTTSCASTTQGALGSILTANGCDQVIRATYSRDGVAVTVGIAVFKTEARAKKTAQQASGGLASLSGSGVPVFCRDGAICRRTANSYGRYAYFTVGGFTNGKNVTKADKNVFTVGDDLTDYTFRQIRHRGEVQASAAANLTTT
;
A
#
# COMPACT_ATOMS: atom_id res chain seq x y z
N MET A 1 51.95 4.34 41.73
CA MET A 1 51.18 3.44 42.61
C MET A 1 49.76 4.00 42.63
N SER A 2 48.84 3.39 41.89
CA SER A 2 47.97 2.28 42.34
C SER A 2 46.83 2.75 43.24
N PHE A 3 45.62 2.61 42.69
CA PHE A 3 44.31 2.33 43.33
C PHE A 3 43.83 3.34 44.39
N GLY A 4 42.56 3.65 44.56
CA GLY A 4 41.34 3.05 44.07
C GLY A 4 40.13 3.75 44.71
N ASP A 5 38.96 3.33 44.25
CA ASP A 5 37.61 3.75 44.59
C ASP A 5 37.25 3.88 46.08
N GLY A 6 36.23 4.72 46.34
CA GLY A 6 35.45 4.74 47.58
C GLY A 6 34.24 5.68 47.49
N GLY A 7 33.05 5.12 47.20
CA GLY A 7 31.77 5.85 47.11
C GLY A 7 31.10 6.15 48.45
N PRO A 8 29.81 6.53 48.43
CA PRO A 8 28.81 5.91 49.33
C PRO A 8 27.50 5.57 48.56
N SER A 9 27.03 4.32 48.57
CA SER A 9 26.26 3.63 49.62
C SER A 9 24.79 4.08 49.73
N TRP A 10 23.87 3.45 49.00
CA TRP A 10 22.50 3.18 49.47
C TRP A 10 21.92 1.95 48.75
N GLY A 11 21.70 0.88 49.51
CA GLY A 11 20.74 -0.21 49.29
C GLY A 11 20.15 -0.58 50.66
N PRO A 12 19.06 -1.37 50.80
CA PRO A 12 19.04 -2.74 50.24
C PRO A 12 17.65 -3.37 49.87
N ALA A 13 17.77 -4.54 49.21
CA ALA A 13 16.95 -5.77 49.23
C ALA A 13 15.47 -5.75 48.78
N GLY A 14 14.95 -6.65 47.92
CA GLY A 14 15.39 -7.90 47.25
C GLY A 14 14.22 -8.42 46.37
N PRO A 15 14.09 -9.70 45.94
CA PRO A 15 15.04 -10.83 45.92
C PRO A 15 15.38 -11.36 44.50
N ALA A 16 16.38 -12.24 44.43
CA ALA A 16 16.94 -12.93 43.26
C ALA A 16 16.02 -14.05 42.69
N GLY A 17 15.87 -14.20 41.37
CA GLY A 17 16.67 -15.03 40.44
C GLY A 17 15.72 -15.86 39.53
N PRO A 18 16.13 -16.63 38.49
CA PRO A 18 17.48 -16.90 37.98
C PRO A 18 17.71 -16.43 36.52
N GLY A 19 18.96 -16.42 36.08
CA GLY A 19 19.36 -16.03 34.72
C GLY A 19 19.08 -17.08 33.65
N ASN A 20 19.02 -16.63 32.40
CA ASN A 20 19.51 -17.39 31.25
C ASN A 20 19.79 -16.46 30.06
N SER A 21 20.91 -16.70 29.40
CA SER A 21 21.35 -16.06 28.16
C SER A 21 20.50 -16.47 26.95
N GLY A 22 20.27 -15.52 26.04
CA GLY A 22 20.05 -15.80 24.62
C GLY A 22 18.65 -16.23 24.19
N THR A 23 18.23 -15.68 23.05
CA THR A 23 17.05 -16.03 22.22
C THR A 23 15.64 -15.68 22.76
N PRO A 24 14.80 -15.01 21.93
CA PRO A 24 13.37 -14.85 22.20
C PRO A 24 12.68 -16.20 22.40
N ASP A 25 11.73 -16.27 23.32
CA ASP A 25 10.92 -17.45 23.60
C ASP A 25 9.91 -17.70 22.46
N TRP A 26 10.37 -18.45 21.45
CA TRP A 26 9.58 -18.87 20.29
C TRP A 26 8.52 -19.92 20.64
N GLU A 27 8.70 -20.66 21.74
CA GLU A 27 7.74 -21.65 22.19
C GLU A 27 6.48 -20.98 22.75
N ALA A 28 6.61 -19.88 23.48
CA ALA A 28 5.47 -19.08 23.93
C ALA A 28 4.66 -18.49 22.74
N MET A 29 5.31 -18.18 21.62
CA MET A 29 4.62 -17.73 20.40
C MET A 29 3.97 -18.89 19.62
N ALA A 30 4.59 -20.08 19.61
CA ALA A 30 4.03 -21.27 18.98
C ALA A 30 2.75 -21.72 19.72
N GLU A 31 2.75 -21.74 21.05
CA GLU A 31 1.59 -22.12 21.88
C GLU A 31 0.42 -21.12 21.71
N ALA A 32 0.72 -19.83 21.57
CA ALA A 32 -0.27 -18.77 21.31
C ALA A 32 -0.93 -18.90 19.92
N SER A 33 -0.22 -19.42 18.92
CA SER A 33 -0.77 -19.69 17.58
C SER A 33 -1.62 -20.97 17.54
N ALA A 34 -1.23 -22.00 18.30
CA ALA A 34 -1.96 -23.27 18.40
C ALA A 34 -3.30 -23.16 19.14
N SER A 35 -3.42 -22.26 20.13
CA SER A 35 -4.69 -22.01 20.85
C SER A 35 -5.70 -21.22 20.01
N ARG A 36 -5.25 -20.29 19.18
CA ARG A 36 -6.11 -19.50 18.27
C ARG A 36 -6.65 -20.33 17.11
N ALA A 37 -5.85 -21.24 16.57
CA ALA A 37 -6.27 -22.18 15.53
C ALA A 37 -7.34 -23.18 16.02
N ARG A 38 -7.22 -23.68 17.26
CA ARG A 38 -8.23 -24.58 17.86
C ARG A 38 -9.58 -23.90 18.08
N ARG A 39 -9.63 -22.64 18.53
CA ARG A 39 -10.89 -21.88 18.67
C ARG A 39 -11.57 -21.60 17.33
N ARG A 40 -10.80 -21.34 16.27
CA ARG A 40 -11.35 -21.07 14.92
C ARG A 40 -11.91 -22.32 14.25
N LYS A 41 -11.31 -23.50 14.53
CA LYS A 41 -11.76 -24.79 13.99
C LYS A 41 -13.09 -25.27 14.59
N TRP A 42 -13.37 -24.96 15.87
CA TRP A 42 -14.66 -25.29 16.51
C TRP A 42 -15.82 -24.39 16.06
N LEU A 43 -15.57 -23.09 15.82
CA LEU A 43 -16.58 -22.16 15.31
C LEU A 43 -16.98 -22.43 13.84
N MET A 44 -16.11 -23.08 13.06
CA MET A 44 -16.42 -23.47 11.66
C MET A 44 -17.06 -24.86 11.54
N ILE A 45 -17.08 -25.68 12.60
CA ILE A 45 -17.73 -27.01 12.60
C ILE A 45 -19.14 -26.94 13.23
N GLY A 46 -19.45 -25.91 14.03
CA GLY A 46 -20.77 -25.74 14.66
C GLY A 46 -21.84 -25.00 13.84
N GLY A 47 -21.52 -24.48 12.65
CA GLY A 47 -22.40 -23.56 11.90
C GLY A 47 -22.80 -24.00 10.49
N GLY A 48 -22.65 -25.29 10.15
CA GLY A 48 -22.80 -25.77 8.76
C GLY A 48 -23.47 -27.14 8.62
N ALA A 49 -24.36 -27.52 9.54
CA ALA A 49 -25.16 -28.74 9.41
C ALA A 49 -26.59 -28.37 9.02
N LEU A 50 -26.81 -28.00 7.75
CA LEU A 50 -28.07 -28.10 6.99
C LEU A 50 -27.91 -27.48 5.59
N ALA A 51 -27.01 -28.01 4.76
CA ALA A 51 -27.03 -27.89 3.30
C ALA A 51 -25.80 -28.61 2.73
N THR A 52 -26.00 -29.83 2.21
CA THR A 52 -25.17 -30.59 1.23
C THR A 52 -25.27 -32.09 1.53
N ALA A 53 -26.50 -32.62 1.46
CA ALA A 53 -26.68 -34.01 1.12
C ALA A 53 -26.52 -34.14 -0.40
N ALA A 54 -25.79 -35.18 -0.82
CA ALA A 54 -25.46 -35.59 -2.19
C ALA A 54 -24.12 -35.04 -2.75
N VAL A 55 -23.31 -36.00 -3.19
CA VAL A 55 -21.99 -35.92 -3.86
C VAL A 55 -20.76 -35.93 -2.94
N ALA A 56 -20.53 -37.07 -2.28
CA ALA A 56 -19.20 -37.51 -1.88
C ALA A 56 -19.17 -39.05 -1.69
N ALA A 57 -19.46 -39.77 -2.76
CA ALA A 57 -19.12 -41.18 -2.89
C ALA A 57 -18.58 -41.35 -4.29
N LEU A 58 -17.24 -41.50 -4.46
CA LEU A 58 -16.63 -42.41 -5.47
C LEU A 58 -15.10 -42.34 -5.75
N VAL A 59 -14.23 -41.61 -5.04
CA VAL A 59 -12.77 -41.75 -5.33
C VAL A 59 -11.90 -41.79 -4.09
N ALA A 60 -11.84 -42.97 -3.45
CA ALA A 60 -10.76 -43.35 -2.54
C ALA A 60 -10.69 -44.88 -2.34
N THR A 61 -10.50 -45.65 -3.41
CA THR A 61 -10.08 -47.07 -3.31
C THR A 61 -9.15 -47.45 -4.47
N ALA A 62 -7.97 -46.84 -4.53
CA ALA A 62 -6.95 -47.24 -5.52
C ALA A 62 -5.50 -47.13 -5.03
N VAL A 63 -5.27 -47.18 -3.70
CA VAL A 63 -3.96 -47.50 -3.14
C VAL A 63 -4.22 -48.34 -1.89
N ILE A 64 -3.52 -49.46 -1.74
CA ILE A 64 -3.76 -50.56 -0.78
C ILE A 64 -4.67 -51.66 -1.35
N ARG A 65 -4.19 -52.36 -2.38
CA ARG A 65 -4.32 -53.82 -2.55
C ARG A 65 -3.28 -54.32 -3.56
N ALA A 66 -2.06 -54.54 -3.07
CA ALA A 66 -1.10 -55.45 -3.70
C ALA A 66 -0.10 -56.00 -2.67
N ASN A 67 -0.60 -56.40 -1.49
CA ASN A 67 0.15 -57.26 -0.58
C ASN A 67 -0.68 -58.53 -0.35
N GLY A 68 -0.61 -59.44 -1.31
CA GLY A 68 -1.05 -60.82 -1.16
C GLY A 68 0.19 -61.69 -0.90
N HIS A 69 0.26 -62.28 0.29
CA HIS A 69 1.11 -63.42 0.60
C HIS A 69 0.50 -64.67 -0.02
N ASP A 70 1.29 -65.48 -0.72
CA ASP A 70 1.30 -66.93 -0.50
C ASP A 70 2.67 -67.54 -0.85
N PRO A 71 3.09 -68.59 -0.13
CA PRO A 71 4.46 -69.06 -0.01
C PRO A 71 4.78 -70.19 -0.98
N GLY A 72 6.02 -70.28 -1.43
CA GLY A 72 6.48 -71.52 -2.04
C GLY A 72 7.74 -71.38 -2.88
N ALA A 73 8.72 -72.21 -2.50
CA ALA A 73 9.86 -72.64 -3.28
C ALA A 73 11.10 -71.72 -3.33
N THR A 74 12.09 -72.11 -2.51
CA THR A 74 13.49 -72.40 -2.87
C THR A 74 14.29 -71.34 -3.64
N ALA A 75 15.55 -71.04 -3.37
CA ALA A 75 16.59 -71.48 -2.46
C ALA A 75 17.81 -70.62 -2.84
N GLY A 76 18.77 -70.45 -1.93
CA GLY A 76 20.04 -69.75 -2.18
C GLY A 76 20.08 -68.44 -1.41
N LYS A 77 20.54 -68.41 -0.16
CA LYS A 77 21.98 -68.29 0.18
C LYS A 77 22.69 -67.42 -0.85
N HIS A 78 22.96 -66.17 -0.50
CA HIS A 78 24.24 -65.45 -0.64
C HIS A 78 24.00 -63.99 -0.20
N ALA A 79 23.92 -63.80 1.12
CA ALA A 79 24.16 -62.50 1.72
C ALA A 79 25.69 -62.32 1.76
N GLY A 80 26.24 -61.59 0.81
CA GLY A 80 27.68 -61.29 0.78
C GLY A 80 28.25 -61.20 -0.62
N GLU A 81 27.82 -60.22 -1.41
CA GLU A 81 28.64 -59.59 -2.45
C GLU A 81 27.90 -58.36 -2.97
N LEU A 82 28.23 -57.20 -2.40
CA LEU A 82 27.88 -55.92 -3.01
C LEU A 82 28.90 -55.68 -4.15
N PRO A 83 28.46 -55.35 -5.37
CA PRO A 83 29.40 -55.00 -6.44
C PRO A 83 30.20 -53.77 -6.01
N THR A 84 31.53 -53.85 -6.04
CA THR A 84 32.39 -52.68 -5.98
C THR A 84 32.09 -51.76 -7.17
N ALA A 85 32.23 -50.45 -6.98
CA ALA A 85 31.74 -49.34 -7.81
C ALA A 85 32.28 -49.24 -9.26
N ASN A 86 32.69 -50.33 -9.89
CA ASN A 86 33.34 -50.35 -11.20
C ASN A 86 32.44 -50.85 -12.36
N ASP A 87 31.18 -51.21 -12.12
CA ASP A 87 30.26 -51.70 -13.16
C ASP A 87 29.01 -50.81 -13.32
N LEU A 88 29.20 -49.48 -13.42
CA LEU A 88 28.20 -48.62 -14.06
C LEU A 88 28.68 -48.33 -15.49
N PRO A 89 27.85 -48.55 -16.54
CA PRO A 89 28.22 -48.13 -17.88
C PRO A 89 28.49 -46.63 -17.83
N SER A 90 29.63 -46.19 -18.37
CA SER A 90 29.98 -44.78 -18.44
C SER A 90 28.79 -44.00 -18.99
N GLU A 91 28.11 -43.25 -18.12
CA GLU A 91 27.08 -42.30 -18.49
C GLU A 91 27.69 -41.45 -19.60
N THR A 92 27.08 -41.57 -20.78
CA THR A 92 27.46 -40.82 -21.97
C THR A 92 27.59 -39.36 -21.55
N SER A 93 28.70 -38.71 -21.90
CA SER A 93 28.91 -37.27 -21.74
C SER A 93 27.87 -36.50 -22.56
N ALA A 94 26.61 -36.53 -22.11
CA ALA A 94 25.56 -35.66 -22.60
C ALA A 94 25.87 -34.28 -22.01
N PRO A 95 26.02 -33.24 -22.84
CA PRO A 95 26.27 -31.90 -22.34
C PRO A 95 25.17 -31.50 -21.38
N GLU A 96 25.57 -31.01 -20.21
CA GLU A 96 24.66 -30.53 -19.17
C GLU A 96 23.72 -29.47 -19.78
N PRO A 97 22.39 -29.55 -19.57
CA PRO A 97 21.46 -28.60 -20.17
C PRO A 97 21.79 -27.19 -19.67
N SER A 98 22.32 -26.37 -20.57
CA SER A 98 22.59 -24.97 -20.34
C SER A 98 21.28 -24.19 -20.36
N PHE A 99 20.88 -23.65 -19.21
CA PHE A 99 19.82 -22.65 -19.14
C PHE A 99 20.43 -21.29 -19.43
N SER A 100 19.98 -20.67 -20.53
CA SER A 100 20.31 -19.28 -20.82
C SER A 100 19.78 -18.41 -19.68
N SER A 101 20.70 -17.82 -18.90
CA SER A 101 20.38 -16.86 -17.84
C SER A 101 19.91 -15.55 -18.48
N VAL A 102 18.69 -15.54 -19.03
CA VAL A 102 18.03 -14.31 -19.42
C VAL A 102 17.49 -13.68 -18.15
N ALA A 103 18.11 -12.58 -17.72
CA ALA A 103 17.61 -11.80 -16.61
C ALA A 103 16.17 -11.35 -16.93
N PRO A 104 15.22 -11.46 -15.98
CA PRO A 104 13.86 -10.99 -16.19
C PRO A 104 13.89 -9.48 -16.52
N PRO A 105 12.98 -9.01 -17.39
CA PRO A 105 12.90 -7.59 -17.73
C PRO A 105 12.72 -6.75 -16.45
N PRO A 106 13.27 -5.53 -16.42
CA PRO A 106 13.11 -4.65 -15.26
C PRO A 106 11.63 -4.40 -15.00
N PRO A 107 11.22 -4.27 -13.72
CA PRO A 107 9.84 -4.01 -13.37
C PRO A 107 9.36 -2.72 -14.04
N PRO A 108 8.11 -2.68 -14.57
CA PRO A 108 7.58 -1.48 -15.21
C PRO A 108 7.54 -0.28 -14.26
N ASP A 109 7.92 0.92 -14.72
CA ASP A 109 7.83 2.15 -13.92
C ASP A 109 6.36 2.56 -13.70
N PRO A 110 5.88 2.64 -12.45
CA PRO A 110 4.54 3.14 -12.13
C PRO A 110 4.16 4.47 -12.79
N ARG A 111 5.12 5.39 -12.94
CA ARG A 111 4.88 6.72 -13.51
C ARG A 111 4.47 6.63 -14.98
N ASP A 112 5.01 5.68 -15.73
CA ASP A 112 4.70 5.52 -17.15
C ASP A 112 3.22 5.21 -17.40
N TYR A 113 2.56 4.53 -16.45
CA TYR A 113 1.14 4.18 -16.55
C TYR A 113 0.19 5.34 -16.24
N ILE A 114 0.70 6.43 -15.66
CA ILE A 114 -0.08 7.62 -15.34
C ILE A 114 0.43 8.88 -16.04
N ALA A 115 1.49 8.80 -16.84
CA ALA A 115 2.04 9.94 -17.56
C ALA A 115 1.21 10.36 -18.79
N ASP A 116 0.43 9.45 -19.37
CA ASP A 116 -0.35 9.68 -20.58
C ASP A 116 -1.76 9.06 -20.48
N ALA A 117 -2.75 9.76 -21.01
CA ALA A 117 -4.15 9.32 -21.03
C ALA A 117 -4.38 7.97 -21.71
N ARG A 118 -3.51 7.60 -22.66
CA ARG A 118 -3.57 6.34 -23.39
C ARG A 118 -3.05 5.16 -22.56
N LYS A 119 -2.34 5.42 -21.47
CA LYS A 119 -1.84 4.38 -20.57
C LYS A 119 -2.62 4.33 -19.25
N ASP A 120 -3.14 5.47 -18.83
CA ASP A 120 -3.92 5.58 -17.61
C ASP A 120 -5.38 5.18 -17.81
N ARG A 121 -5.69 3.90 -17.60
CA ARG A 121 -6.97 3.26 -17.96
C ARG A 121 -7.93 3.07 -16.80
N LEU A 122 -7.49 3.23 -15.55
CA LEU A 122 -8.40 3.13 -14.40
C LEU A 122 -9.47 4.24 -14.43
N PRO A 123 -10.65 4.06 -13.83
CA PRO A 123 -11.62 5.14 -13.67
C PRO A 123 -11.04 6.34 -12.90
N VAL A 124 -11.39 7.55 -13.33
CA VAL A 124 -10.94 8.82 -12.74
C VAL A 124 -12.15 9.48 -12.06
N GLY A 125 -12.20 9.40 -10.73
CA GLY A 125 -13.36 9.81 -9.93
C GLY A 125 -12.97 10.20 -8.49
N VAL A 126 -13.96 10.58 -7.67
CA VAL A 126 -13.73 11.01 -6.29
C VAL A 126 -13.13 9.86 -5.48
N GLU A 127 -13.69 8.67 -5.59
CA GLU A 127 -13.29 7.47 -4.85
C GLU A 127 -11.87 7.03 -5.20
N ALA A 128 -11.40 7.34 -6.41
CA ALA A 128 -10.05 6.99 -6.87
C ALA A 128 -8.94 7.78 -6.16
N PHE A 129 -9.24 8.98 -5.65
CA PHE A 129 -8.23 9.85 -5.00
C PHE A 129 -8.58 10.19 -3.55
N PHE A 130 -9.86 10.18 -3.21
CA PHE A 130 -10.37 10.56 -1.91
C PHE A 130 -11.31 9.47 -1.37
N PRO A 131 -10.84 8.21 -1.22
CA PRO A 131 -11.66 7.15 -0.63
C PRO A 131 -11.97 7.40 0.85
N GLY A 132 -13.09 6.83 1.33
CA GLY A 132 -13.48 6.87 2.74
C GLY A 132 -13.99 8.24 3.22
N ASP A 133 -14.60 8.28 4.40
CA ASP A 133 -15.11 9.49 5.06
C ASP A 133 -14.04 10.24 5.87
N LYS A 134 -12.87 9.61 6.05
CA LYS A 134 -11.74 10.14 6.81
C LYS A 134 -10.43 9.85 6.08
N LEU A 135 -9.45 10.70 6.33
CA LEU A 135 -8.10 10.52 5.85
C LEU A 135 -7.16 10.40 7.04
N VAL A 136 -6.28 9.41 7.01
CA VAL A 136 -5.22 9.23 7.99
C VAL A 136 -3.88 9.47 7.31
N SER A 137 -3.09 10.42 7.82
CA SER A 137 -1.76 10.73 7.32
C SER A 137 -0.85 11.09 8.48
N ARG A 138 0.34 10.47 8.56
CA ARG A 138 1.32 10.68 9.63
C ARG A 138 0.76 10.63 11.06
N GLY A 139 -0.21 9.75 11.32
CA GLY A 139 -0.87 9.62 12.63
C GLY A 139 -1.96 10.66 12.91
N HIS A 140 -2.20 11.60 12.00
CA HIS A 140 -3.29 12.56 12.08
C HIS A 140 -4.52 12.03 11.34
N THR A 141 -5.70 12.21 11.92
CA THR A 141 -6.99 11.89 11.29
C THR A 141 -7.72 13.17 10.91
N TYR A 142 -8.20 13.23 9.68
CA TYR A 142 -8.93 14.35 9.13
C TYR A 142 -10.32 13.93 8.69
N ALA A 143 -11.33 14.71 9.06
CA ALA A 143 -12.69 14.48 8.58
C ALA A 143 -12.81 14.98 7.13
N ARG A 144 -13.33 14.13 6.23
CA ARG A 144 -13.63 14.53 4.85
C ARG A 144 -14.93 15.34 4.86
N GLY A 145 -14.85 16.56 4.38
CA GLY A 145 -15.98 17.40 4.04
C GLY A 145 -16.50 17.09 2.64
N ALA A 146 -17.03 18.11 1.97
CA ALA A 146 -17.60 17.96 0.64
C ALA A 146 -16.57 17.50 -0.40
N THR A 147 -17.07 16.73 -1.37
CA THR A 147 -16.34 16.32 -2.58
C THR A 147 -17.04 16.85 -3.81
N HIS A 148 -16.29 17.12 -4.87
CA HIS A 148 -16.87 17.60 -6.12
C HIS A 148 -16.02 17.17 -7.32
N ARG A 149 -16.68 16.85 -8.43
CA ARG A 149 -16.03 16.57 -9.72
C ARG A 149 -16.70 17.38 -10.81
N THR A 150 -15.92 17.99 -11.69
CA THR A 150 -16.44 18.74 -12.84
C THR A 150 -15.47 18.74 -14.00
N THR A 151 -15.99 18.80 -15.22
CA THR A 151 -15.23 19.05 -16.45
C THR A 151 -15.03 20.55 -16.71
N SER A 152 -15.80 21.41 -16.04
CA SER A 152 -15.60 22.87 -16.08
C SER A 152 -14.46 23.26 -15.13
N CYS A 153 -13.22 22.97 -15.52
CA CYS A 153 -12.05 23.12 -14.66
C CYS A 153 -11.92 24.53 -14.06
N ALA A 154 -12.15 25.57 -14.87
CA ALA A 154 -12.04 26.95 -14.44
C ALA A 154 -13.01 27.34 -13.31
N SER A 155 -14.20 26.72 -13.24
CA SER A 155 -15.20 26.97 -12.19
C SER A 155 -14.71 26.63 -10.77
N THR A 156 -13.63 25.85 -10.66
CA THR A 156 -13.09 25.40 -9.39
C THR A 156 -11.98 26.30 -8.82
N THR A 157 -11.75 27.46 -9.45
CA THR A 157 -10.54 28.26 -9.22
C THR A 157 -10.83 29.71 -8.84
N GLN A 158 -9.78 30.42 -8.43
CA GLN A 158 -9.75 31.85 -8.16
C GLN A 158 -8.54 32.47 -8.87
N GLY A 159 -8.68 33.71 -9.33
CA GLY A 159 -7.61 34.43 -10.03
C GLY A 159 -7.24 33.76 -11.36
N ALA A 160 -5.95 33.79 -11.72
CA ALA A 160 -5.46 33.33 -13.01
C ALA A 160 -5.50 31.80 -13.20
N LEU A 161 -5.68 31.00 -12.14
CA LEU A 161 -5.58 29.54 -12.25
C LEU A 161 -6.62 28.97 -13.23
N GLY A 162 -7.82 29.57 -13.30
CA GLY A 162 -8.87 29.09 -14.19
C GLY A 162 -8.49 29.18 -15.67
N SER A 163 -7.92 30.31 -16.11
CA SER A 163 -7.44 30.46 -17.49
C SER A 163 -6.23 29.58 -17.76
N ILE A 164 -5.34 29.39 -16.77
CA ILE A 164 -4.18 28.49 -16.88
C ILE A 164 -4.62 27.02 -17.07
N LEU A 165 -5.62 26.56 -16.32
CA LEU A 165 -6.17 25.21 -16.47
C LEU A 165 -6.77 25.00 -17.87
N THR A 166 -7.57 25.96 -18.34
CA THR A 166 -8.17 25.92 -19.69
C THR A 166 -7.11 25.91 -20.78
N ALA A 167 -6.13 26.83 -20.71
CA ALA A 167 -5.07 26.94 -21.72
C ALA A 167 -4.18 25.68 -21.81
N ASN A 168 -4.00 24.97 -20.70
CA ASN A 168 -3.23 23.73 -20.67
C ASN A 168 -4.06 22.48 -21.01
N GLY A 169 -5.36 22.62 -21.27
CA GLY A 169 -6.23 21.51 -21.67
C GLY A 169 -6.59 20.59 -20.52
N CYS A 170 -7.03 21.17 -19.39
CA CYS A 170 -7.60 20.42 -18.29
C CYS A 170 -8.88 19.69 -18.74
N ASP A 171 -8.93 18.37 -18.50
CA ASP A 171 -10.07 17.51 -18.84
C ASP A 171 -11.14 17.56 -17.74
N GLN A 172 -10.71 17.56 -16.47
CA GLN A 172 -11.58 17.63 -15.30
C GLN A 172 -10.79 18.02 -14.05
N VAL A 173 -11.51 18.52 -13.04
CA VAL A 173 -11.01 18.74 -11.68
C VAL A 173 -11.83 17.94 -10.69
N ILE A 174 -11.14 17.19 -9.83
CA ILE A 174 -11.72 16.44 -8.71
C ILE A 174 -11.24 17.09 -7.42
N ARG A 175 -12.15 17.39 -6.49
CA ARG A 175 -11.85 18.05 -5.23
C ARG A 175 -12.41 17.29 -4.04
N ALA A 176 -11.71 17.40 -2.93
CA ALA A 176 -12.21 17.06 -1.61
C ALA A 176 -11.68 18.08 -0.61
N THR A 177 -12.48 18.38 0.41
CA THR A 177 -12.04 19.17 1.55
C THR A 177 -11.85 18.27 2.75
N TYR A 178 -10.81 18.53 3.54
CA TYR A 178 -10.56 17.88 4.81
C TYR A 178 -10.41 18.92 5.90
N SER A 179 -10.81 18.58 7.11
CA SER A 179 -10.71 19.48 8.26
C SER A 179 -10.23 18.78 9.52
N ARG A 180 -9.53 19.54 10.36
CA ARG A 180 -9.03 19.15 11.68
C ARG A 180 -8.71 20.40 12.49
N ASP A 181 -9.12 20.44 13.75
CA ASP A 181 -8.72 21.47 14.74
C ASP A 181 -8.85 22.92 14.24
N GLY A 182 -10.00 23.26 13.64
CA GLY A 182 -10.28 24.61 13.13
C GLY A 182 -9.54 25.00 11.85
N VAL A 183 -8.84 24.06 11.22
CA VAL A 183 -8.19 24.21 9.91
C VAL A 183 -8.95 23.39 8.88
N ALA A 184 -9.18 23.96 7.70
CA ALA A 184 -9.70 23.26 6.54
C ALA A 184 -8.76 23.41 5.35
N VAL A 185 -8.66 22.36 4.55
CA VAL A 185 -7.87 22.33 3.32
C VAL A 185 -8.68 21.66 2.22
N THR A 186 -8.86 22.35 1.11
CA THR A 186 -9.37 21.75 -0.13
C THR A 186 -8.19 21.31 -0.97
N VAL A 187 -8.19 20.03 -1.33
CA VAL A 187 -7.31 19.46 -2.36
C VAL A 187 -8.08 19.43 -3.68
N GLY A 188 -7.43 19.82 -4.76
CA GLY A 188 -7.95 19.71 -6.12
C GLY A 188 -6.94 19.04 -7.02
N ILE A 189 -7.37 18.01 -7.75
CA ILE A 189 -6.58 17.28 -8.74
C ILE A 189 -7.15 17.63 -10.12
N ALA A 190 -6.37 18.36 -10.91
CA ALA A 190 -6.64 18.64 -12.31
C ALA A 190 -6.00 17.57 -13.20
N VAL A 191 -6.80 17.00 -14.09
CA VAL A 191 -6.41 15.89 -14.96
C VAL A 191 -6.15 16.43 -16.36
N PHE A 192 -5.02 16.05 -16.96
CA PHE A 192 -4.61 16.49 -18.29
C PHE A 192 -4.36 15.30 -19.20
N LYS A 193 -4.22 15.51 -20.50
CA LYS A 193 -3.85 14.42 -21.42
C LYS A 193 -2.45 13.84 -21.17
N THR A 194 -1.49 14.69 -20.79
CA THR A 194 -0.08 14.29 -20.63
C THR A 194 0.56 14.95 -19.41
N GLU A 195 1.63 14.33 -18.93
CA GLU A 195 2.43 14.86 -17.84
C GLU A 195 3.04 16.23 -18.14
N ALA A 196 3.49 16.47 -19.37
CA ALA A 196 4.04 17.78 -19.75
C ALA A 196 3.03 18.92 -19.53
N ARG A 197 1.74 18.69 -19.83
CA ARG A 197 0.66 19.67 -19.58
C ARG A 197 0.41 19.87 -18.10
N ALA A 198 0.39 18.80 -17.32
CA ALA A 198 0.21 18.87 -15.86
C ALA A 198 1.37 19.63 -15.18
N LYS A 199 2.61 19.29 -15.53
CA LYS A 199 3.82 19.96 -15.04
C LYS A 199 3.84 21.44 -15.40
N LYS A 200 3.57 21.77 -16.67
CA LYS A 200 3.48 23.16 -17.13
C LYS A 200 2.41 23.95 -16.34
N THR A 201 1.24 23.35 -16.12
CA THR A 201 0.17 23.96 -15.32
C THR A 201 0.63 24.28 -13.90
N ALA A 202 1.26 23.32 -13.21
CA ALA A 202 1.74 23.52 -11.85
C ALA A 202 2.81 24.63 -11.77
N GLN A 203 3.72 24.69 -12.76
CA GLN A 203 4.75 25.73 -12.84
C GLN A 203 4.19 27.12 -13.13
N GLN A 204 3.12 27.21 -13.92
CA GLN A 204 2.46 28.47 -14.27
C GLN A 204 1.45 28.93 -13.21
N ALA A 205 1.16 28.10 -12.21
CA ALA A 205 0.07 28.32 -11.28
C ALA A 205 0.17 29.68 -10.59
N SER A 206 -0.87 30.49 -10.79
CA SER A 206 -1.05 31.79 -10.13
C SER A 206 -2.53 31.93 -9.75
N GLY A 207 -2.81 32.66 -8.67
CA GLY A 207 -4.12 32.58 -8.00
C GLY A 207 -4.22 31.30 -7.16
N GLY A 208 -5.32 30.56 -7.28
CA GLY A 208 -5.45 29.31 -6.54
C GLY A 208 -6.73 28.53 -6.77
N LEU A 209 -6.78 27.35 -6.18
CA LEU A 209 -8.01 26.57 -6.08
C LEU A 209 -9.02 27.33 -5.22
N ALA A 210 -10.28 27.31 -5.64
CA ALA A 210 -11.38 27.80 -4.83
C ALA A 210 -11.71 26.75 -3.75
N SER A 211 -11.79 27.17 -2.50
CA SER A 211 -12.19 26.30 -1.38
C SER A 211 -13.57 25.68 -1.62
N LEU A 212 -13.74 24.45 -1.15
CA LEU A 212 -14.99 23.69 -1.24
C LEU A 212 -15.57 23.52 0.17
N SER A 213 -16.61 24.28 0.49
CA SER A 213 -17.36 24.14 1.74
C SER A 213 -18.45 23.07 1.62
N GLY A 214 -19.06 22.72 2.76
CA GLY A 214 -20.11 21.71 2.85
C GLY A 214 -19.67 20.46 3.60
N SER A 215 -20.64 19.61 3.93
CA SER A 215 -20.46 18.38 4.73
C SER A 215 -19.67 18.64 6.03
N GLY A 216 -20.12 19.63 6.82
CA GLY A 216 -19.49 19.98 8.11
C GLY A 216 -18.32 20.96 8.03
N VAL A 217 -17.87 21.35 6.83
CA VAL A 217 -16.82 22.37 6.67
C VAL A 217 -17.44 23.71 6.26
N PRO A 218 -17.24 24.80 7.03
CA PRO A 218 -17.76 26.11 6.67
C PRO A 218 -17.02 26.71 5.47
N VAL A 219 -17.49 27.86 5.00
CA VAL A 219 -16.75 28.66 4.01
C VAL A 219 -15.44 29.13 4.62
N PHE A 220 -14.34 28.95 3.90
CA PHE A 220 -12.99 29.37 4.32
C PHE A 220 -12.19 29.84 3.11
N CYS A 221 -11.11 30.60 3.31
CA CYS A 221 -10.29 31.14 2.21
C CYS A 221 -11.08 31.93 1.15
N ARG A 222 -12.08 32.68 1.61
CA ARG A 222 -12.86 33.65 0.83
C ARG A 222 -12.65 35.05 1.39
N ASP A 223 -13.20 36.04 0.70
CA ASP A 223 -13.34 37.41 1.21
C ASP A 223 -12.02 38.08 1.63
N GLY A 224 -10.95 37.83 0.85
CA GLY A 224 -9.63 38.43 1.09
C GLY A 224 -8.79 37.76 2.17
N ALA A 225 -9.26 36.68 2.80
CA ALA A 225 -8.46 35.92 3.76
C ALA A 225 -7.17 35.38 3.13
N ILE A 226 -6.06 35.59 3.82
CA ILE A 226 -4.74 35.06 3.44
C ILE A 226 -4.73 33.57 3.77
N CYS A 227 -4.57 32.75 2.74
CA CYS A 227 -4.52 31.30 2.87
C CYS A 227 -3.24 30.72 2.28
N ARG A 228 -2.85 29.56 2.80
CA ARG A 228 -1.76 28.78 2.25
C ARG A 228 -2.23 28.09 0.98
N ARG A 229 -1.46 28.22 -0.10
CA ARG A 229 -1.73 27.55 -1.37
C ARG A 229 -0.49 26.80 -1.84
N THR A 230 -0.69 25.65 -2.49
CA THR A 230 0.38 24.90 -3.14
C THR A 230 -0.05 24.46 -4.53
N ALA A 231 0.92 24.23 -5.40
CA ALA A 231 0.74 23.69 -6.74
C ALA A 231 1.87 22.69 -7.02
N ASN A 232 1.50 21.48 -7.42
CA ASN A 232 2.43 20.38 -7.67
C ASN A 232 1.93 19.55 -8.86
N SER A 233 2.76 18.64 -9.35
CA SER A 233 2.39 17.72 -10.44
C SER A 233 3.07 16.37 -10.31
N TYR A 234 2.40 15.31 -10.72
CA TYR A 234 2.98 13.97 -10.87
C TYR A 234 2.21 13.17 -11.94
N GLY A 235 2.92 12.63 -12.93
CA GLY A 235 2.25 12.06 -14.11
C GLY A 235 1.35 13.10 -14.79
N ARG A 236 0.22 12.67 -15.36
CA ARG A 236 -0.77 13.52 -16.04
C ARG A 236 -1.63 14.38 -15.10
N TYR A 237 -1.26 14.50 -13.83
CA TYR A 237 -2.04 15.14 -12.79
C TYR A 237 -1.30 16.37 -12.24
N ALA A 238 -1.96 17.53 -12.26
CA ALA A 238 -1.55 18.67 -11.44
C ALA A 238 -2.47 18.74 -10.23
N TYR A 239 -1.92 18.95 -9.04
CA TYR A 239 -2.70 19.01 -7.82
C TYR A 239 -2.37 20.24 -7.00
N PHE A 240 -3.40 20.77 -6.36
CA PHE A 240 -3.39 22.05 -5.69
C PHE A 240 -4.00 21.90 -4.31
N THR A 241 -3.49 22.65 -3.35
CA THR A 241 -4.14 22.80 -2.05
C THR A 241 -4.45 24.26 -1.79
N VAL A 242 -5.56 24.52 -1.12
CA VAL A 242 -5.88 25.80 -0.48
C VAL A 242 -6.29 25.51 0.95
N GLY A 243 -5.58 26.09 1.91
CA GLY A 243 -5.70 25.80 3.32
C GLY A 243 -5.74 27.05 4.18
N GLY A 244 -6.63 27.06 5.17
CA GLY A 244 -6.76 28.17 6.12
C GLY A 244 -7.65 27.84 7.29
N PHE A 245 -7.85 28.83 8.15
CA PHE A 245 -8.72 28.69 9.31
C PHE A 245 -10.19 28.72 8.90
N THR A 246 -11.00 27.89 9.55
CA THR A 246 -12.45 27.81 9.33
C THR A 246 -13.21 29.02 9.88
N ASN A 247 -12.55 29.84 10.70
CA ASN A 247 -13.10 31.07 11.27
C ASN A 247 -12.75 32.33 10.43
N GLY A 248 -12.13 32.17 9.26
CA GLY A 248 -11.78 33.29 8.38
C GLY A 248 -10.51 34.07 8.77
N LYS A 249 -9.81 33.68 9.85
CA LYS A 249 -8.53 34.29 10.23
C LYS A 249 -7.48 34.11 9.12
N ASN A 250 -6.66 35.14 8.92
CA ASN A 250 -5.49 35.07 8.05
C ASN A 250 -4.46 34.06 8.55
N VAL A 251 -3.93 33.27 7.62
CA VAL A 251 -2.78 32.39 7.85
C VAL A 251 -1.50 33.21 7.83
N THR A 252 -0.63 32.93 8.79
CA THR A 252 0.72 33.50 8.94
C THR A 252 1.76 32.39 8.95
N LYS A 253 3.05 32.75 8.85
CA LYS A 253 4.17 31.78 8.92
C LYS A 253 4.31 31.11 10.29
N ALA A 254 3.67 31.66 11.33
CA ALA A 254 3.66 31.12 12.68
C ALA A 254 2.60 30.01 12.86
N ASP A 255 1.60 29.95 12.00
CA ASP A 255 0.47 29.01 12.13
C ASP A 255 0.85 27.59 11.67
N LYS A 256 1.74 26.93 12.41
CA LYS A 256 2.31 25.62 12.08
C LYS A 256 1.26 24.56 11.77
N ASN A 257 0.13 24.58 12.47
CA ASN A 257 -0.96 23.63 12.24
C ASN A 257 -1.46 23.70 10.78
N VAL A 258 -1.62 24.89 10.21
CA VAL A 258 -2.08 25.05 8.81
C VAL A 258 -1.07 24.46 7.82
N PHE A 259 0.23 24.59 8.12
CA PHE A 259 1.29 24.00 7.31
C PHE A 259 1.25 22.48 7.41
N THR A 260 1.23 21.93 8.63
CA THR A 260 1.13 20.48 8.88
C THR A 260 -0.06 19.85 8.16
N VAL A 261 -1.28 20.39 8.34
CA VAL A 261 -2.48 19.86 7.66
C VAL A 261 -2.33 19.92 6.14
N GLY A 262 -1.83 21.05 5.61
CA GLY A 262 -1.62 21.18 4.18
C GLY A 262 -0.56 20.22 3.62
N ASP A 263 0.53 19.99 4.35
CA ASP A 263 1.63 19.10 3.95
C ASP A 263 1.20 17.64 3.99
N ASP A 264 0.46 17.24 5.02
CA ASP A 264 -0.08 15.89 5.15
C ASP A 264 -1.04 15.55 4.01
N LEU A 265 -1.87 16.50 3.58
CA LEU A 265 -2.81 16.31 2.47
C LEU A 265 -2.13 16.38 1.09
N THR A 266 -1.10 17.22 0.95
CA THR A 266 -0.28 17.28 -0.28
C THR A 266 0.42 15.94 -0.51
N ASP A 267 1.04 15.42 0.54
CA ASP A 267 1.78 14.16 0.54
C ASP A 267 0.86 12.93 0.39
N TYR A 268 -0.30 12.93 1.05
CA TYR A 268 -1.34 11.93 0.80
C TYR A 268 -1.77 11.92 -0.67
N THR A 269 -2.01 13.10 -1.26
CA THR A 269 -2.46 13.21 -2.65
C THR A 269 -1.41 12.69 -3.61
N PHE A 270 -0.14 13.04 -3.40
CA PHE A 270 0.99 12.49 -4.15
C PHE A 270 1.01 10.96 -4.07
N ARG A 271 0.92 10.39 -2.87
CA ARG A 271 0.88 8.93 -2.69
C ARG A 271 -0.29 8.27 -3.41
N GLN A 272 -1.48 8.86 -3.37
CA GLN A 272 -2.65 8.30 -4.08
C GLN A 272 -2.45 8.30 -5.60
N ILE A 273 -1.94 9.41 -6.16
CA ILE A 273 -1.63 9.47 -7.59
C ILE A 273 -0.54 8.44 -7.95
N ARG A 274 0.49 8.29 -7.12
CA ARG A 274 1.54 7.29 -7.34
C ARG A 274 1.01 5.86 -7.24
N HIS A 275 0.21 5.57 -6.22
CA HIS A 275 -0.39 4.26 -6.00
C HIS A 275 -1.24 3.82 -7.21
N ARG A 276 -1.97 4.75 -7.83
CA ARG A 276 -2.67 4.48 -9.08
C ARG A 276 -1.76 3.97 -10.21
N GLY A 277 -0.55 4.53 -10.32
CA GLY A 277 0.46 4.05 -11.26
C GLY A 277 0.98 2.67 -10.87
N GLU A 278 1.22 2.44 -9.58
CA GLU A 278 1.70 1.16 -9.04
C GLU A 278 0.71 0.04 -9.35
N VAL A 279 -0.59 0.25 -9.12
CA VAL A 279 -1.65 -0.72 -9.41
C VAL A 279 -1.66 -1.11 -10.90
N GLN A 280 -1.50 -0.15 -11.80
CA GLN A 280 -1.49 -0.42 -13.25
C GLN A 280 -0.21 -1.12 -13.70
N ALA A 281 0.95 -0.72 -13.15
CA ALA A 281 2.22 -1.37 -13.42
C ALA A 281 2.23 -2.84 -12.93
N SER A 282 1.73 -3.10 -11.72
CA SER A 282 1.63 -4.47 -11.19
C SER A 282 0.67 -5.33 -12.02
N ALA A 283 -0.46 -4.79 -12.47
CA ALA A 283 -1.37 -5.52 -13.35
C ALA A 283 -0.71 -5.89 -14.69
N ALA A 284 0.08 -4.98 -15.28
CA ALA A 284 0.81 -5.25 -16.51
C ALA A 284 1.93 -6.29 -16.34
N ALA A 285 2.64 -6.27 -15.21
CA ALA A 285 3.68 -7.26 -14.89
C ALA A 285 3.09 -8.68 -14.73
N ASN A 286 1.92 -8.79 -14.09
CA ASN A 286 1.23 -10.08 -13.96
C ASN A 286 0.81 -10.63 -15.34
N LEU A 287 0.35 -9.79 -16.26
CA LEU A 287 0.01 -10.20 -17.63
C LEU A 287 1.22 -10.68 -18.44
N THR A 288 2.45 -10.27 -18.08
CA THR A 288 3.67 -10.70 -18.79
C THR A 288 4.25 -12.00 -18.25
N THR A 289 3.72 -12.51 -17.13
CA THR A 289 4.22 -13.75 -16.48
C THR A 289 3.29 -14.95 -16.68
N THR A 290 2.11 -14.76 -17.26
CA THR A 290 1.15 -15.79 -17.69
C THR A 290 1.25 -16.06 -19.18
#